data_AF-A0A3M1X7M0-F1
#
_entry.id   AF-A0A3M1X7M0-F1
#
_cell.length_a   1.000
_cell.length_b   1.000
_cell.length_c   1.000
_cell.angle_alpha   90.00
_cell.angle_beta   90.00
_cell.angle_gamma   90.00
#
_symmetry.space_group_name_H-M   'P 1'
#
loop_
_entity.id
_entity.type
_entity.pdbx_description
1 polymer ?
#
loop_
_entity_poly.entity_id
_entity_poly.type
_entity_poly.pdbx_seq_one_letter_code
_entity_poly.pdbx_strand_id
1 'polypeptide(L)'
;KKRTLDPEIYTFLGVSGTRRIPQEHIQQRLIYLMINEAAYCLEEGIASRPRDVDVGVIFGLGFPPFRGGLLRYADAVGIPAIHEKLSIFAREFGSYFTPAPLLQRLAEKEHGFYEHFGGKPARKRAAAKAGKG
;
A
#
# COMPACT_ATOMS: atom_id res chain seq x y z
N LYS A 1 23.17 19.10 -17.82
CA LYS A 1 23.16 19.76 -16.47
C LYS A 1 23.15 18.65 -15.42
N LYS A 2 24.22 18.44 -14.64
CA LYS A 2 24.22 17.45 -13.55
C LYS A 2 23.27 17.94 -12.47
N ARG A 3 22.27 17.13 -12.09
CA ARG A 3 21.44 17.39 -10.92
C ARG A 3 22.29 17.14 -9.67
N THR A 4 22.65 18.19 -8.96
CA THR A 4 23.32 18.12 -7.65
C THR A 4 22.29 18.34 -6.57
N LEU A 5 22.41 17.60 -5.46
CA LEU A 5 21.57 17.79 -4.28
C LEU A 5 21.99 19.08 -3.57
N ASP A 6 21.01 19.83 -3.06
CA ASP A 6 21.26 21.03 -2.26
C ASP A 6 21.50 20.64 -0.79
N PRO A 7 22.71 20.89 -0.23
CA PRO A 7 23.01 20.56 1.15
C PRO A 7 22.14 21.30 2.18
N GLU A 8 21.65 22.50 1.87
CA GLU A 8 20.85 23.30 2.80
C GLU A 8 19.52 22.62 3.14
N ILE A 9 18.96 21.82 2.23
CA ILE A 9 17.71 21.08 2.45
C ILE A 9 17.86 20.09 3.62
N TYR A 10 18.99 19.40 3.72
CA TYR A 10 19.21 18.42 4.79
C TYR A 10 19.35 19.10 6.15
N THR A 11 20.04 20.24 6.20
CA THR A 11 20.15 21.06 7.40
C THR A 11 18.78 21.62 7.81
N PHE A 12 18.01 22.15 6.85
CA PHE A 12 16.68 22.68 7.10
C PHE A 12 15.71 21.62 7.65
N LEU A 13 15.70 20.43 7.04
CA LEU A 13 14.85 19.32 7.46
C LEU A 13 15.32 18.68 8.80
N GLY A 14 16.46 19.10 9.36
CA GLY A 14 17.01 18.56 10.60
C GLY A 14 17.36 17.07 10.50
N VAL A 15 17.56 16.55 9.29
CA VAL A 15 17.79 15.13 9.04
C VAL A 15 19.28 14.86 8.92
N SER A 16 19.85 14.31 9.99
CA SER A 16 21.23 13.82 10.02
C SER A 16 21.23 12.31 10.13
N GLY A 17 21.29 11.60 9.00
CA GLY A 17 21.43 10.13 9.05
C GLY A 17 21.21 9.41 7.72
N THR A 18 22.07 8.42 7.47
CA THR A 18 21.96 7.46 6.37
C THR A 18 21.39 6.13 6.89
N ARG A 19 20.21 6.15 7.52
CA ARG A 19 19.58 4.89 7.93
C ARG A 19 19.21 4.10 6.68
N ARG A 20 19.95 3.02 6.39
CA ARG A 20 19.63 2.12 5.28
C ARG A 20 18.37 1.34 5.64
N ILE A 21 17.28 1.68 4.98
CA ILE A 21 16.02 0.92 5.04
C ILE A 21 15.95 0.10 3.75
N PRO A 22 15.66 -1.21 3.81
CA PRO A 22 15.44 -2.01 2.61
C PRO A 22 14.37 -1.37 1.71
N GLN A 23 14.59 -1.35 0.40
CA GLN A 23 13.66 -0.70 -0.55
C GLN A 23 12.24 -1.25 -0.44
N GLU A 24 12.11 -2.56 -0.20
CA GLU A 24 10.82 -3.21 0.03
C GLU A 24 10.10 -2.63 1.25
N HIS A 25 10.81 -2.36 2.36
CA HIS A 25 10.20 -1.80 3.56
C HIS A 25 9.72 -0.36 3.31
N ILE A 26 10.48 0.43 2.54
CA ILE A 26 10.05 1.77 2.12
C ILE A 26 8.77 1.66 1.29
N GLN A 27 8.74 0.78 0.30
CA GLN A 27 7.56 0.56 -0.53
C GLN A 27 6.36 0.09 0.28
N GLN A 28 6.52 -0.90 1.16
CA GLN A 28 5.43 -1.43 1.99
C GLN A 28 4.85 -0.35 2.90
N ARG A 29 5.69 0.46 3.57
CA ARG A 29 5.20 1.54 4.44
C ARG A 29 4.35 2.55 3.69
N LEU A 30 4.75 2.93 2.48
CA LEU A 30 4.03 3.91 1.68
C LEU A 30 2.76 3.32 1.06
N ILE A 31 2.90 2.18 0.38
CA ILE A 31 1.81 1.59 -0.40
C ILE A 31 0.76 0.93 0.50
N TYR A 32 1.17 0.24 1.57
CA TYR A 32 0.19 -0.43 2.43
C TYR A 32 -0.60 0.56 3.26
N LEU A 33 0.01 1.68 3.66
CA LEU A 33 -0.73 2.77 4.31
C LEU A 33 -1.74 3.38 3.35
N MET A 34 -1.39 3.59 2.08
CA MET A 34 -2.33 4.07 1.06
C MET A 34 -3.49 3.07 0.81
N ILE A 35 -3.21 1.77 0.81
CA ILE A 35 -4.23 0.72 0.73
C ILE A 35 -5.14 0.76 1.96
N ASN A 36 -4.58 1.04 3.14
CA ASN A 36 -5.33 1.17 4.39
C ASN A 36 -6.36 2.30 4.31
N GLU A 37 -5.93 3.49 3.87
CA GLU A 37 -6.82 4.63 3.66
C GLU A 37 -7.90 4.34 2.60
N ALA A 38 -7.53 3.68 1.51
CA ALA A 38 -8.50 3.26 0.51
C ALA A 38 -9.55 2.29 1.06
N ALA A 39 -9.18 1.43 2.03
CA ALA A 39 -10.13 0.55 2.70
C ALA A 39 -11.12 1.34 3.58
N TYR A 40 -10.67 2.37 4.29
CA TYR A 40 -11.56 3.29 5.00
C TYR A 40 -12.49 4.03 4.04
N CYS A 41 -11.98 4.58 2.93
CA CYS A 41 -12.81 5.28 1.93
C CYS A 41 -13.92 4.38 1.36
N LEU A 42 -13.67 3.08 1.20
CA LEU A 42 -14.70 2.13 0.76
C LEU A 42 -15.71 1.81 1.86
N GLU A 43 -15.27 1.69 3.11
CA GLU A 43 -16.15 1.40 4.26
C GLU A 43 -17.06 2.59 4.59
N GLU A 44 -16.54 3.81 4.47
CA GLU A 44 -17.26 5.07 4.68
C GLU A 44 -18.15 5.46 3.48
N GLY A 45 -18.06 4.74 2.37
CA GLY A 45 -18.83 5.02 1.15
C GLY A 45 -18.37 6.25 0.37
N ILE A 46 -17.17 6.78 0.65
CA ILE A 46 -16.53 7.84 -0.15
C ILE A 46 -16.29 7.37 -1.59
N ALA A 47 -15.90 6.10 -1.74
CA ALA A 47 -15.89 5.41 -3.02
C ALA A 47 -16.87 4.23 -2.97
N SER A 48 -17.65 4.04 -4.04
CA SER A 48 -18.65 2.96 -4.08
C SER A 48 -18.04 1.60 -4.44
N ARG A 49 -16.98 1.57 -5.25
CA ARG A 49 -16.34 0.33 -5.71
C ARG A 49 -14.81 0.43 -5.72
N PRO A 50 -14.08 -0.69 -5.57
CA PRO A 50 -12.62 -0.71 -5.67
C PRO A 50 -12.07 -0.14 -6.98
N ARG A 51 -12.83 -0.30 -8.07
CA ARG A 51 -12.48 0.25 -9.39
C ARG A 51 -12.39 1.78 -9.37
N ASP A 52 -13.28 2.44 -8.64
CA ASP A 52 -13.34 3.90 -8.61
C ASP A 52 -12.07 4.46 -7.97
N VAL A 53 -11.63 3.82 -6.87
CA VAL A 53 -10.34 4.10 -6.22
C VAL A 53 -9.18 3.83 -7.17
N ASP A 54 -9.15 2.66 -7.83
CA ASP A 54 -8.06 2.28 -8.73
C ASP A 54 -7.89 3.26 -9.89
N VAL A 55 -8.99 3.63 -10.54
CA VAL A 55 -9.00 4.63 -11.62
C VAL A 55 -8.52 5.98 -11.08
N GLY A 56 -9.05 6.43 -9.94
CA GLY A 56 -8.67 7.70 -9.33
C GLY A 56 -7.18 7.77 -8.99
N VAL A 57 -6.61 6.71 -8.41
CA VAL A 57 -5.19 6.66 -8.02
C VAL A 57 -4.27 6.50 -9.24
N ILE A 58 -4.70 5.81 -10.30
CA ILE A 58 -3.97 5.75 -11.58
C ILE A 58 -3.88 7.15 -12.20
N PHE A 59 -5.02 7.83 -12.37
CA PHE A 59 -5.03 9.12 -13.07
C PHE A 59 -4.60 10.30 -12.21
N GLY A 60 -4.84 10.24 -10.89
CA GLY A 60 -4.51 11.31 -9.97
C GLY A 60 -3.07 11.25 -9.46
N LEU A 61 -2.61 10.06 -9.05
CA LEU A 61 -1.28 9.89 -8.42
C LEU A 61 -0.26 9.20 -9.34
N GLY A 62 -0.67 8.81 -10.56
CA GLY A 62 0.20 8.13 -11.51
C GLY A 62 0.54 6.69 -11.11
N PHE A 63 -0.35 6.01 -10.38
CA PHE A 63 -0.08 4.63 -9.98
C PHE A 63 0.04 3.71 -11.21
N PRO A 64 1.00 2.76 -11.24
CA PRO A 64 1.33 2.00 -12.45
C PRO A 64 0.12 1.25 -13.06
N PRO A 65 -0.36 1.62 -14.27
CA PRO A 65 -1.55 1.01 -14.88
C PRO A 65 -1.42 -0.50 -15.12
N PHE A 66 -0.21 -0.98 -15.43
CA PHE A 66 0.07 -2.41 -15.65
C PHE A 66 -0.05 -3.25 -14.37
N ARG A 67 -0.20 -2.63 -13.18
CA ARG A 67 -0.55 -3.32 -11.93
C ARG A 67 -2.06 -3.35 -11.68
N GLY A 68 -2.85 -2.74 -12.57
CA GLY A 68 -4.31 -2.72 -12.54
C GLY A 68 -4.93 -1.73 -11.55
N GLY A 69 -4.12 -1.02 -10.76
CA GLY A 69 -4.56 -0.10 -9.71
C GLY A 69 -4.05 -0.50 -8.32
N LEU A 70 -4.29 0.35 -7.33
CA LEU A 70 -3.83 0.19 -5.95
C LEU A 70 -4.47 -1.02 -5.26
N LEU A 71 -5.79 -1.15 -5.32
CA LEU A 71 -6.57 -2.23 -4.72
C LEU A 71 -6.47 -3.51 -5.53
N ARG A 72 -6.36 -3.41 -6.86
CA ARG A 72 -6.00 -4.58 -7.67
C ARG A 72 -4.62 -5.14 -7.29
N TYR A 73 -3.66 -4.24 -7.06
CA TYR A 73 -2.35 -4.62 -6.55
C TYR A 73 -2.46 -5.27 -5.16
N ALA A 74 -3.27 -4.72 -4.27
CA ALA A 74 -3.52 -5.28 -2.93
C ALA A 74 -4.05 -6.71 -2.99
N ASP A 75 -5.05 -6.98 -3.84
CA ASP A 75 -5.62 -8.32 -4.04
C ASP A 75 -4.56 -9.30 -4.57
N ALA A 76 -3.67 -8.84 -5.44
CA ALA A 76 -2.63 -9.68 -6.02
C ALA A 76 -1.50 -10.01 -5.02
N VAL A 77 -1.23 -9.11 -4.06
CA VAL A 77 -0.33 -9.34 -2.92
C VAL A 77 -0.96 -10.28 -1.89
N GLY A 78 -2.26 -10.10 -1.63
CA GLY A 78 -3.02 -10.82 -0.62
C GLY A 78 -3.31 -9.95 0.60
N ILE A 79 -4.59 -9.82 0.93
CA ILE A 79 -5.06 -9.01 2.04
C ILE A 79 -4.53 -9.48 3.41
N PRO A 80 -4.43 -10.80 3.72
CA PRO A 80 -3.84 -11.25 4.97
C PRO A 80 -2.40 -10.74 5.20
N ALA A 81 -1.56 -10.77 4.15
CA ALA A 81 -0.17 -10.32 4.24
C ALA A 81 -0.06 -8.80 4.46
N ILE A 82 -0.95 -8.02 3.84
CA ILE A 82 -1.01 -6.56 4.03
C ILE A 82 -1.48 -6.24 5.45
N HIS A 83 -2.54 -6.91 5.92
CA HIS A 83 -3.09 -6.73 7.26
C HIS A 83 -2.04 -7.04 8.34
N GLU A 84 -1.34 -8.17 8.22
CA GLU A 84 -0.26 -8.55 9.14
C GLU A 84 0.86 -7.51 9.14
N LYS A 85 1.31 -7.07 7.96
CA LYS A 85 2.39 -6.09 7.85
C LYS A 85 2.00 -4.74 8.46
N LEU A 86 0.77 -4.26 8.22
CA LEU A 86 0.24 -3.05 8.85
C LEU A 86 0.17 -3.21 10.37
N SER A 87 -0.26 -4.36 10.88
CA SER A 87 -0.28 -4.65 12.32
C SER A 87 1.12 -4.64 12.96
N ILE A 88 2.14 -5.11 12.24
CA ILE A 88 3.55 -4.97 12.65
C ILE A 88 3.95 -3.49 12.68
N PHE A 89 3.67 -2.75 11.61
CA PHE A 89 3.99 -1.32 11.55
C PHE A 89 3.26 -0.49 12.61
N ALA A 90 2.03 -0.86 12.98
CA ALA A 90 1.28 -0.19 14.04
C ALA A 90 1.98 -0.31 15.40
N ARG A 91 2.56 -1.49 15.69
CA ARG A 91 3.35 -1.73 16.90
C ARG A 91 4.70 -1.01 16.87
N GLU A 92 5.34 -0.91 15.71
CA GLU A 92 6.68 -0.32 15.57
C GLU A 92 6.68 1.21 15.44
N PHE A 93 5.68 1.78 14.76
CA PHE A 93 5.65 3.18 14.35
C PHE A 93 4.42 3.95 14.84
N GLY A 94 3.48 3.28 15.49
CA GLY A 94 2.30 3.90 16.11
C GLY A 94 1.01 3.70 15.34
N SER A 95 -0.08 4.21 15.92
CA SER A 95 -1.46 3.89 15.55
C SER A 95 -1.87 4.29 14.13
N TYR A 96 -1.13 5.16 13.44
CA TYR A 96 -1.40 5.52 12.05
C TYR A 96 -1.33 4.33 11.09
N PHE A 97 -0.61 3.25 11.45
CA PHE A 97 -0.57 2.02 10.66
C PHE A 97 -1.62 0.99 11.07
N THR A 98 -2.56 1.33 11.97
CA THR A 98 -3.60 0.39 12.41
C THR A 98 -4.43 -0.07 11.21
N PRO A 99 -4.54 -1.38 10.95
CA PRO A 99 -5.32 -1.87 9.82
C PRO A 99 -6.79 -1.45 9.93
N ALA A 100 -7.37 -1.05 8.80
CA ALA A 100 -8.77 -0.72 8.69
C ALA A 100 -9.64 -1.97 9.01
N PRO A 101 -10.82 -1.81 9.63
CA PRO A 101 -11.71 -2.93 9.94
C PRO A 101 -12.07 -3.77 8.72
N LEU A 102 -12.22 -3.15 7.54
CA LEU A 102 -12.43 -3.87 6.29
C LEU A 102 -11.28 -4.83 5.95
N LEU A 103 -10.02 -4.43 6.15
CA LEU A 103 -8.87 -5.31 5.89
C LEU A 103 -8.87 -6.54 6.80
N GLN A 104 -9.23 -6.38 8.08
CA GLN A 104 -9.39 -7.51 9.01
C GLN A 104 -10.45 -8.49 8.48
N ARG A 105 -11.65 -8.00 8.13
CA ARG A 105 -12.74 -8.85 7.63
C ARG A 105 -12.39 -9.57 6.33
N LEU A 106 -11.66 -8.90 5.43
CA LEU A 106 -11.20 -9.49 4.17
C LEU A 106 -10.12 -10.55 4.41
N ALA A 107 -9.19 -10.29 5.34
CA ALA A 107 -8.15 -11.24 5.70
C ALA A 107 -8.74 -12.53 6.30
N GLU A 108 -9.71 -12.42 7.22
CA GLU A 108 -10.38 -13.57 7.84
C GLU A 108 -11.11 -14.46 6.83
N LYS A 109 -11.69 -13.85 5.80
CA LYS A 109 -12.44 -14.55 4.75
C LYS A 109 -11.56 -15.01 3.59
N GLU A 110 -10.27 -14.67 3.61
CA GLU A 110 -9.34 -14.83 2.49
C GLU A 110 -9.86 -14.21 1.17
N HIS A 111 -10.65 -13.13 1.26
CA HIS A 111 -11.20 -12.42 0.10
C HIS A 111 -10.32 -11.22 -0.30
N GLY A 112 -10.35 -10.88 -1.60
CA GLY A 112 -9.86 -9.60 -2.10
C GLY A 112 -10.94 -8.50 -2.05
N PHE A 113 -10.52 -7.24 -2.21
CA PHE A 113 -11.40 -6.10 -2.43
C PHE A 113 -12.34 -6.35 -3.60
N TYR A 114 -11.82 -6.75 -4.77
CA TYR A 114 -12.69 -6.90 -5.94
C TYR A 114 -13.74 -7.97 -5.73
N GLU A 115 -13.37 -9.11 -5.12
CA GLU A 115 -14.32 -10.18 -4.82
C GLU A 115 -15.40 -9.72 -3.84
N HIS A 116 -15.01 -9.04 -2.75
CA HIS A 116 -15.96 -8.53 -1.76
C HIS A 116 -16.99 -7.56 -2.34
N PHE A 117 -16.60 -6.74 -3.31
CA PHE A 117 -17.47 -5.77 -3.98
C PHE A 117 -18.05 -6.29 -5.32
N GLY A 118 -18.16 -7.62 -5.48
CA GLY A 118 -18.86 -8.28 -6.59
C GLY A 118 -18.12 -8.25 -7.95
N GLY A 119 -16.82 -8.02 -7.93
CA GLY A 119 -15.92 -8.05 -9.08
C GLY A 119 -15.12 -9.34 -9.21
N LYS A 120 -14.39 -9.49 -10.32
CA LYS A 120 -13.53 -10.67 -10.56
C LYS A 120 -12.29 -10.64 -9.64
N PRO A 121 -11.91 -11.77 -9.01
CA PRO A 121 -10.72 -11.84 -8.17
C PRO A 121 -9.45 -11.56 -8.97
N ALA A 122 -8.42 -11.04 -8.30
CA ALA A 122 -7.13 -10.79 -8.93
C ALA A 122 -6.36 -12.09 -9.18
N ARG A 123 -5.48 -12.07 -10.19
CA ARG A 123 -4.51 -13.15 -10.40
C ARG A 123 -3.45 -13.06 -9.29
N LYS A 124 -3.25 -14.15 -8.53
CA LYS A 124 -2.21 -14.21 -7.50
C LYS A 124 -0.84 -13.90 -8.10
N ARG A 125 -0.05 -13.04 -7.45
CA ARG A 125 1.35 -12.85 -7.82
C ARG A 125 2.14 -14.10 -7.46
N ALA A 126 3.03 -14.54 -8.34
CA ALA A 126 4.09 -15.47 -7.95
C ALA A 126 4.95 -14.79 -6.88
N ALA A 127 5.27 -15.52 -5.80
CA ALA A 127 6.16 -15.02 -4.76
C ALA A 127 7.45 -14.51 -5.42
N ALA A 128 7.76 -13.22 -5.22
CA ALA A 128 9.05 -12.71 -5.65
C ALA A 128 10.11 -13.47 -4.85
N LYS A 129 10.98 -14.24 -5.52
CA LYS A 129 12.16 -14.79 -4.88
C LYS A 129 12.92 -13.62 -4.27
N ALA A 130 13.00 -13.58 -2.94
CA ALA A 130 13.82 -12.62 -2.22
C ALA A 130 15.22 -12.62 -2.86
N GLY A 131 15.59 -11.49 -3.45
CA GLY A 131 16.89 -11.33 -4.09
C GLY A 131 17.97 -11.56 -3.05
N LYS A 132 18.77 -12.61 -3.23
CA LYS A 132 20.11 -12.69 -2.64
C LYS A 132 20.93 -11.57 -3.27
N GLY A 133 21.43 -10.64 -2.45
CA GLY A 133 22.32 -9.56 -2.84
C GLY A 133 22.77 -8.77 -1.63
#